data_AF-A0A3B8Q1Z7-F1
#
_entry.id   AF-A0A3B8Q1Z7-F1
#
_cell.length_a   1.000
_cell.length_b   1.000
_cell.length_c   1.000
_cell.angle_alpha   90.00
_cell.angle_beta   90.00
_cell.angle_gamma   90.00
#
_symmetry.space_group_name_H-M   'P 1'
#
loop_
_entity.id
_entity.type
_entity.pdbx_description
1 polymer ?
#
loop_
_entity_poly.entity_id
_entity_poly.type
_entity_poly.pdbx_seq_one_letter_code
_entity_poly.pdbx_strand_id
1 'polypeptide(L)'
;MRRVAYSQIFEQACQLAFGQRTANTEDAATLQVFLDNRLNEFWSDFFWPDVSAVEERWFRPWWVDGDTYLEGTEVYHAPSDAYYRCLDETSIEPATFVDGQWVVETTDWAVCQAEYSGEEWAEGMAYEDGDWLISPLDNKVYQVLVDHTSGSSWNAAVVGLLVSFVRSIDWEQTGMTAIDAVEKITPADPRIFSDQQSIDFALFDNIVVWTDLKSVWVKFRSRPGTWSGSVFVANTTYAAGDQVYYSGDWYVALDSTTATPDDATHWERIPVPYIFRDCAPMAAYADWLTAEGQHEKAAAMQKMAMSSLEREKTKILLDQSQSKHKPVRSYR
;
A
#
# COMPACT_ATOMS: atom_id res chain seq x y z
N MET A 1 -17.32 -2.77 -7.70
CA MET A 1 -17.66 -2.39 -6.31
C MET A 1 -18.75 -1.33 -6.36
N ARG A 2 -19.71 -1.35 -5.42
CA ARG A 2 -20.80 -0.37 -5.44
C ARG A 2 -20.35 0.88 -4.69
N ARG A 3 -20.52 2.04 -5.33
CA ARG A 3 -20.06 3.33 -4.83
C ARG A 3 -21.23 4.31 -4.82
N VAL A 4 -21.26 5.21 -3.85
CA VAL A 4 -22.22 6.32 -3.76
C VAL A 4 -21.47 7.65 -3.72
N ALA A 5 -22.14 8.72 -4.17
CA ALA A 5 -21.58 10.05 -4.10
C ALA A 5 -21.56 10.56 -2.66
N TYR A 6 -20.57 11.39 -2.31
CA TYR A 6 -20.48 11.98 -0.98
C TYR A 6 -21.68 12.91 -0.72
N SER A 7 -22.05 13.71 -1.72
CA SER A 7 -23.25 14.55 -1.72
C SER A 7 -24.51 13.79 -1.29
N GLN A 8 -24.70 12.56 -1.77
CA GLN A 8 -25.88 11.76 -1.43
C GLN A 8 -25.97 11.41 0.06
N ILE A 9 -24.86 11.01 0.67
CA ILE A 9 -24.83 10.67 2.10
C ILE A 9 -24.88 11.94 2.96
N PHE A 10 -24.29 13.04 2.49
CA PHE A 10 -24.34 14.32 3.17
C PHE A 10 -25.75 14.92 3.16
N GLU A 11 -26.47 14.84 2.04
CA GLU A 11 -27.89 15.21 1.95
C GLU A 11 -28.74 14.39 2.92
N GLN A 12 -28.45 13.10 3.09
CA GLN A 12 -29.15 12.25 4.05
C GLN A 12 -28.86 12.68 5.50
N ALA A 13 -27.62 13.04 5.82
CA ALA A 13 -27.25 13.56 7.14
C ALA A 13 -27.96 14.90 7.40
N CYS A 14 -28.02 15.80 6.41
CA CYS A 14 -28.76 17.06 6.49
C CYS A 14 -30.26 16.83 6.73
N GLN A 15 -30.86 15.85 6.05
CA GLN A 15 -32.28 15.53 6.24
C GLN A 15 -32.57 15.06 7.66
N LEU A 16 -31.65 14.30 8.26
CA LEU A 16 -31.78 13.84 9.65
C LEU A 16 -31.60 14.99 10.65
N ALA A 17 -30.60 15.86 10.43
CA ALA A 17 -30.27 16.95 11.34
C ALA A 17 -31.26 18.12 11.28
N PHE A 18 -31.65 18.52 10.06
CA PHE A 18 -32.36 19.78 9.80
C PHE A 18 -33.73 19.59 9.14
N GLY A 19 -34.08 18.36 8.73
CA GLY A 19 -35.30 18.10 7.98
C GLY A 19 -35.27 18.61 6.52
N GLN A 20 -34.09 18.98 6.02
CA GLN A 20 -33.88 19.53 4.67
C GLN A 20 -32.65 18.88 4.02
N ARG A 21 -32.54 18.95 2.70
CA ARG A 21 -31.40 18.34 1.97
C ARG A 21 -30.10 19.13 2.06
N THR A 22 -30.17 20.36 2.53
CA THR A 22 -29.05 21.30 2.58
C THR A 22 -29.00 21.95 3.95
N ALA A 23 -27.80 22.20 4.46
CA ALA A 23 -27.56 22.97 5.66
C ALA A 23 -27.05 24.39 5.30
N ASN A 24 -27.04 25.30 6.28
CA ASN A 24 -26.29 26.54 6.15
C ASN A 24 -24.77 26.26 6.16
N THR A 25 -23.94 27.24 5.83
CA THR A 25 -22.49 27.03 5.64
C THR A 25 -21.78 26.51 6.90
N GLU A 26 -22.14 27.00 8.09
CA GLU A 26 -21.47 26.64 9.35
C GLU A 26 -21.89 25.24 9.84
N ASP A 27 -23.19 24.96 9.80
CA ASP A 27 -23.75 23.65 10.12
C ASP A 27 -23.27 22.58 9.14
N ALA A 28 -23.16 22.94 7.85
CA ALA A 28 -22.62 22.05 6.82
C ALA A 28 -21.18 21.66 7.12
N ALA A 29 -20.31 22.62 7.44
CA ALA A 29 -18.91 22.36 7.76
C ALA A 29 -18.78 21.45 8.99
N THR A 30 -19.59 21.69 10.02
CA THR A 30 -19.59 20.85 11.24
C THR A 30 -20.05 19.43 10.94
N LEU A 31 -21.13 19.27 10.17
CA LEU A 31 -21.68 17.96 9.83
C LEU A 31 -20.75 17.17 8.89
N GLN A 32 -20.03 17.85 7.99
CA GLN A 32 -18.97 17.23 7.16
C GLN A 32 -17.89 16.62 8.04
N VAL A 33 -17.36 17.36 9.02
CA VAL A 33 -16.33 16.84 9.95
C VAL A 33 -16.82 15.59 10.68
N PHE A 34 -18.06 15.58 11.18
CA PHE A 34 -18.62 14.38 11.82
C PHE A 34 -18.74 13.20 10.84
N LEU A 35 -19.21 13.47 9.62
CA LEU A 35 -19.35 12.44 8.60
C LEU A 35 -18.00 11.83 8.20
N ASP A 36 -16.98 12.66 8.00
CA ASP A 36 -15.64 12.23 7.60
C ASP A 36 -14.99 11.38 8.70
N ASN A 37 -15.14 11.79 9.96
CA ASN A 37 -14.66 11.00 11.11
C ASN A 37 -15.34 9.63 11.18
N ARG A 38 -16.66 9.56 10.99
CA ARG A 38 -17.41 8.30 11.02
C ARG A 38 -17.12 7.41 9.84
N LEU A 39 -16.90 7.98 8.65
CA LEU A 39 -16.46 7.22 7.49
C LEU A 39 -15.10 6.58 7.72
N ASN A 40 -14.14 7.31 8.28
CA ASN A 40 -12.82 6.77 8.63
C ASN A 40 -12.90 5.66 9.68
N GLU A 41 -13.72 5.85 10.72
CA GLU A 41 -13.97 4.83 11.73
C GLU A 41 -14.53 3.54 11.10
N PHE A 42 -15.60 3.66 10.31
CA PHE A 42 -16.23 2.50 9.67
C PHE A 42 -15.35 1.84 8.62
N TRP A 43 -14.51 2.62 7.93
CA TRP A 43 -13.49 2.09 7.04
C TRP A 43 -12.55 1.14 7.78
N SER A 44 -12.06 1.57 8.95
CA SER A 44 -11.09 0.83 9.75
C SER A 44 -11.65 -0.39 10.50
N ASP A 45 -12.97 -0.44 10.68
CA ASP A 45 -13.67 -1.40 11.54
C ASP A 45 -13.74 -2.84 10.98
N PHE A 46 -13.67 -3.02 9.66
CA PHE A 46 -13.73 -4.35 9.04
C PHE A 46 -13.00 -4.40 7.69
N PHE A 47 -12.66 -5.61 7.24
CA PHE A 47 -12.13 -5.85 5.89
C PHE A 47 -13.29 -5.93 4.88
N TRP A 48 -13.87 -4.78 4.59
CA TRP A 48 -15.02 -4.72 3.69
C TRP A 48 -14.61 -5.05 2.25
N PRO A 49 -15.39 -5.86 1.51
CA PRO A 49 -15.08 -6.18 0.11
C PRO A 49 -14.97 -4.96 -0.81
N ASP A 50 -15.71 -3.86 -0.54
CA ASP A 50 -15.66 -2.64 -1.34
C ASP A 50 -14.42 -1.77 -1.09
N VAL A 51 -13.67 -2.02 -0.01
CA VAL A 51 -12.43 -1.29 0.34
C VAL A 51 -11.23 -2.21 0.50
N SER A 52 -11.40 -3.50 0.22
CA SER A 52 -10.33 -4.49 0.26
C SER A 52 -9.92 -4.86 -1.16
N ALA A 53 -8.61 -4.94 -1.38
CA ALA A 53 -8.02 -5.33 -2.63
C ALA A 53 -7.19 -6.61 -2.46
N VAL A 54 -6.96 -7.28 -3.59
CA VAL A 54 -6.05 -8.42 -3.70
C VAL A 54 -5.13 -8.12 -4.87
N GLU A 55 -3.85 -7.93 -4.57
CA GLU A 55 -2.82 -7.57 -5.55
C GLU A 55 -1.57 -8.40 -5.33
N GLU A 56 -0.88 -8.70 -6.43
CA GLU A 56 0.47 -9.25 -6.38
C GLU A 56 1.47 -8.13 -6.10
N ARG A 57 2.39 -8.40 -5.17
CA ARG A 57 3.39 -7.44 -4.70
C ARG A 57 4.79 -8.02 -4.79
N TRP A 58 5.71 -7.15 -5.20
CA TRP A 58 7.15 -7.37 -5.16
C TRP A 58 7.72 -6.65 -3.95
N PHE A 59 8.84 -7.15 -3.44
CA PHE A 59 9.49 -6.58 -2.26
C PHE A 59 10.25 -5.30 -2.59
N ARG A 60 10.55 -5.05 -3.87
CA ARG A 60 11.25 -3.85 -4.34
C ARG A 60 10.64 -3.36 -5.66
N PRO A 61 10.84 -2.07 -6.00
CA PRO A 61 10.48 -1.54 -7.30
C PRO A 61 11.14 -2.31 -8.44
N TRP A 62 10.54 -2.25 -9.62
CA TRP A 62 11.11 -2.86 -10.81
C TRP A 62 12.34 -2.06 -11.24
N TRP A 63 13.35 -2.77 -11.75
CA TRP A 63 14.39 -2.13 -12.52
C TRP A 63 13.79 -1.56 -13.82
N VAL A 64 14.24 -0.37 -14.19
CA VAL A 64 13.76 0.41 -15.33
C VAL A 64 14.98 0.86 -16.12
N ASP A 65 14.98 0.53 -17.41
CA ASP A 65 16.04 0.93 -18.33
C ASP A 65 16.13 2.46 -18.44
N GLY A 66 17.35 2.98 -18.33
CA GLY A 66 17.66 4.41 -18.39
C GLY A 66 17.58 5.17 -17.07
N ASP A 67 17.08 4.58 -15.98
CA ASP A 67 17.14 5.18 -14.65
C ASP A 67 18.55 5.05 -14.04
N THR A 68 18.92 6.01 -13.20
CA THR A 68 20.16 5.96 -12.40
C THR A 68 19.84 5.51 -10.98
N TYR A 69 20.54 4.47 -10.52
CA TYR A 69 20.40 3.89 -9.20
C TYR A 69 21.58 4.27 -8.33
N LEU A 70 21.31 4.75 -7.11
CA LEU A 70 22.34 5.09 -6.14
C LEU A 70 22.81 3.83 -5.38
N GLU A 71 24.04 3.86 -4.87
CA GLU A 71 24.56 2.82 -3.97
C GLU A 71 23.55 2.47 -2.87
N GLY A 72 23.34 1.17 -2.67
CA GLY A 72 22.45 0.59 -1.69
C GLY A 72 20.97 0.51 -2.09
N THR A 73 20.60 1.01 -3.27
CA THR A 73 19.26 0.83 -3.83
C THR A 73 19.02 -0.63 -4.17
N GLU A 74 17.82 -1.14 -3.88
CA GLU A 74 17.44 -2.51 -4.18
C GLU A 74 16.29 -2.53 -5.20
N VAL A 75 16.41 -3.39 -6.21
CA VAL A 75 15.46 -3.48 -7.32
C VAL A 75 15.10 -4.94 -7.63
N TYR A 76 13.93 -5.13 -8.24
CA TYR A 76 13.52 -6.39 -8.85
C TYR A 76 13.81 -6.36 -10.34
N HIS A 77 14.62 -7.30 -10.84
CA HIS A 77 14.96 -7.40 -12.25
C HIS A 77 14.15 -8.53 -12.90
N ALA A 78 13.02 -8.16 -13.53
CA ALA A 78 12.03 -9.08 -14.07
C ALA A 78 12.58 -10.09 -15.10
N PRO A 79 13.50 -9.73 -16.03
CA PRO A 79 14.06 -10.69 -16.97
C PRO A 79 14.80 -11.87 -16.30
N SER A 80 15.56 -11.58 -15.25
CA SER A 80 16.33 -12.59 -14.49
C SER A 80 15.56 -13.24 -13.34
N ASP A 81 14.36 -12.73 -13.00
CA ASP A 81 13.54 -13.16 -11.86
C ASP A 81 14.29 -13.15 -10.51
N ALA A 82 15.05 -12.08 -10.28
CA ALA A 82 15.86 -11.91 -9.07
C ALA A 82 15.86 -10.46 -8.57
N TYR A 83 16.23 -10.31 -7.29
CA TYR A 83 16.41 -9.03 -6.64
C TYR A 83 17.90 -8.70 -6.60
N TYR A 84 18.22 -7.43 -6.82
CA TYR A 84 19.59 -6.93 -6.86
C TYR A 84 19.75 -5.70 -5.99
N ARG A 85 20.94 -5.56 -5.42
CA ARG A 85 21.38 -4.38 -4.65
C ARG A 85 22.48 -3.68 -5.42
N CYS A 86 22.30 -2.38 -5.64
CA CYS A 86 23.25 -1.47 -6.26
C CYS A 86 24.44 -1.30 -5.30
N LEU A 87 25.66 -1.52 -5.77
CA LEU A 87 26.91 -1.43 -5.01
C LEU A 87 27.68 -0.15 -5.32
N ASP A 88 27.46 0.43 -6.49
CA ASP A 88 27.95 1.75 -6.89
C ASP A 88 26.86 2.47 -7.70
N GLU A 89 26.96 3.79 -7.86
CA GLU A 89 26.00 4.54 -8.68
C GLU A 89 26.09 4.10 -10.15
N THR A 90 25.00 3.57 -10.70
CA THR A 90 24.99 3.02 -12.05
C THR A 90 23.65 3.24 -12.77
N SER A 91 23.70 3.15 -14.09
CA SER A 91 22.51 2.97 -14.95
C SER A 91 22.59 1.66 -15.75
N ILE A 92 23.55 0.79 -15.43
CA ILE A 92 23.77 -0.49 -16.12
C ILE A 92 22.74 -1.51 -15.61
N GLU A 93 22.28 -2.38 -16.51
CA GLU A 93 21.35 -3.47 -16.20
C GLU A 93 21.98 -4.46 -15.19
N PRO A 94 21.24 -4.92 -14.15
CA PRO A 94 21.82 -5.77 -13.10
C PRO A 94 22.36 -7.12 -13.56
N ALA A 95 21.79 -7.66 -14.64
CA ALA A 95 22.20 -8.94 -15.18
C ALA A 95 21.89 -9.01 -16.68
N THR A 96 22.78 -9.62 -17.44
CA THR A 96 22.60 -9.84 -18.89
C THR A 96 22.53 -11.33 -19.21
N PHE A 97 21.81 -11.67 -20.28
CA PHE A 97 21.65 -13.07 -20.69
C PHE A 97 22.73 -13.47 -21.69
N VAL A 98 23.68 -14.31 -21.25
CA VAL A 98 24.83 -14.77 -22.05
C VAL A 98 24.85 -16.29 -22.04
N ASP A 99 24.97 -16.90 -23.23
CA ASP A 99 25.11 -18.36 -23.40
C ASP A 99 24.08 -19.23 -22.67
N GLY A 100 22.85 -18.72 -22.53
CA GLY A 100 21.74 -19.45 -21.90
C GLY A 100 21.65 -19.26 -20.38
N GLN A 101 22.46 -18.38 -19.79
CA GLN A 101 22.47 -18.09 -18.36
C GLN A 101 22.44 -16.58 -18.11
N TRP A 102 21.83 -16.19 -17.00
CA TRP A 102 21.92 -14.80 -16.52
C TRP A 102 23.24 -14.61 -15.79
N VAL A 103 24.05 -13.67 -16.26
CA VAL A 103 25.32 -13.26 -15.67
C VAL A 103 25.12 -11.90 -15.01
N VAL A 104 25.49 -11.79 -13.75
CA VAL A 104 25.36 -10.57 -12.95
C VAL A 104 26.46 -9.59 -13.31
N GLU A 105 26.14 -8.30 -13.39
CA GLU A 105 27.16 -7.25 -13.47
C GLU A 105 27.73 -6.99 -12.07
N THR A 106 28.75 -7.76 -11.70
CA THR A 106 29.31 -7.82 -10.33
C THR A 106 30.03 -6.55 -9.89
N THR A 107 30.39 -5.69 -10.83
CA THR A 107 31.02 -4.40 -10.55
C THR A 107 30.06 -3.40 -9.92
N ASP A 108 28.77 -3.46 -10.30
CA ASP A 108 27.76 -2.50 -9.88
C ASP A 108 26.62 -3.14 -9.06
N TRP A 109 26.42 -4.45 -9.15
CA TRP A 109 25.27 -5.14 -8.57
C TRP A 109 25.66 -6.41 -7.83
N ALA A 110 24.95 -6.66 -6.72
CA ALA A 110 24.94 -7.95 -6.03
C ALA A 110 23.53 -8.55 -6.05
N VAL A 111 23.44 -9.88 -6.13
CA VAL A 111 22.17 -10.59 -5.91
C VAL A 111 21.77 -10.44 -4.43
N CYS A 112 20.53 -10.02 -4.19
CA CYS A 112 19.96 -9.93 -2.85
C CYS A 112 19.81 -11.32 -2.21
N GLN A 113 20.41 -11.52 -1.03
CA GLN A 113 20.32 -12.75 -0.25
C GLN A 113 19.97 -12.47 1.20
N ALA A 114 19.25 -13.39 1.84
CA ALA A 114 18.89 -13.26 3.26
C ALA A 114 20.14 -13.27 4.16
N GLU A 115 21.15 -14.04 3.76
CA GLU A 115 22.42 -14.17 4.45
C GLU A 115 23.55 -14.13 3.42
N TYR A 116 24.66 -13.50 3.81
CA TYR A 116 25.89 -13.46 3.04
C TYR A 116 27.01 -14.11 3.86
N SER A 117 27.93 -14.79 3.19
CA SER A 117 29.10 -15.41 3.82
C SER A 117 30.33 -15.20 2.95
N GLY A 118 31.44 -14.78 3.53
CA GLY A 118 32.69 -14.55 2.79
C GLY A 118 33.90 -15.08 3.56
N GLU A 119 35.05 -15.04 2.91
CA GLU A 119 36.33 -15.32 3.57
C GLU A 119 36.81 -14.09 4.36
N GLU A 120 37.51 -14.27 5.47
CA GLU A 120 38.13 -13.15 6.17
C GLU A 120 39.18 -12.48 5.28
N TRP A 121 39.13 -11.15 5.19
CA TRP A 121 40.11 -10.39 4.42
C TRP A 121 41.53 -10.59 4.97
N ALA A 122 42.50 -10.73 4.06
CA ALA A 122 43.92 -10.84 4.39
C ALA A 122 44.76 -9.98 3.44
N GLU A 123 45.87 -9.43 3.94
CA GLU A 123 46.84 -8.64 3.18
C GLU A 123 47.62 -9.50 2.16
N GLY A 124 47.87 -8.96 0.97
CA GLY A 124 48.66 -9.60 -0.09
C GLY A 124 47.92 -10.69 -0.86
N MET A 125 46.61 -10.85 -0.64
CA MET A 125 45.75 -11.79 -1.36
C MET A 125 45.24 -11.16 -2.65
N ALA A 126 45.16 -11.97 -3.71
CA ALA A 126 44.46 -11.58 -4.94
C ALA A 126 42.98 -11.92 -4.79
N TYR A 127 42.12 -10.93 -4.96
CA TYR A 127 40.68 -11.08 -4.97
C TYR A 127 40.15 -10.75 -6.37
N GLU A 128 39.21 -11.55 -6.83
CA GLU A 128 38.55 -11.41 -8.14
C GLU A 128 37.23 -10.65 -7.97
N ASP A 129 36.79 -9.96 -9.03
CA ASP A 129 35.47 -9.33 -9.09
C ASP A 129 34.36 -10.34 -8.76
N GLY A 130 33.41 -9.93 -7.92
CA GLY A 130 32.34 -10.76 -7.40
C GLY A 130 32.69 -11.58 -6.15
N ASP A 131 33.95 -11.66 -5.73
CA ASP A 131 34.33 -12.35 -4.48
C ASP A 131 33.67 -11.72 -3.25
N TRP A 132 33.33 -12.53 -2.25
CA TRP A 132 32.73 -12.07 -0.99
C TRP A 132 33.72 -12.15 0.17
N LEU A 133 33.91 -11.04 0.86
CA LEU A 133 34.93 -10.87 1.90
C LEU A 133 34.29 -10.38 3.19
N ILE A 134 34.82 -10.80 4.33
CA ILE A 134 34.52 -10.22 5.64
C ILE A 134 35.56 -9.15 5.98
N SER A 135 35.09 -7.91 6.14
CA SER A 135 35.93 -6.78 6.53
C SER A 135 36.50 -6.97 7.94
N PRO A 136 37.81 -6.76 8.14
CA PRO A 136 38.44 -6.89 9.46
C PRO A 136 38.11 -5.68 10.36
N LEU A 137 37.53 -4.61 9.80
CA LEU A 137 37.24 -3.37 10.53
C LEU A 137 35.90 -3.40 11.25
N ASP A 138 34.88 -3.96 10.60
CA ASP A 138 33.50 -3.93 11.08
C ASP A 138 32.77 -5.28 11.01
N ASN A 139 33.47 -6.33 10.58
CA ASN A 139 32.96 -7.71 10.52
C ASN A 139 31.69 -7.85 9.66
N LYS A 140 31.54 -7.00 8.64
CA LYS A 140 30.48 -7.09 7.63
C LYS A 140 31.00 -7.75 6.36
N VAL A 141 30.06 -8.27 5.56
CA VAL A 141 30.37 -8.90 4.28
C VAL A 141 30.31 -7.86 3.16
N TYR A 142 31.29 -7.91 2.27
CA TYR A 142 31.43 -7.04 1.12
C TYR A 142 31.65 -7.86 -0.16
N GLN A 143 31.18 -7.37 -1.30
CA GLN A 143 31.53 -7.91 -2.62
C GLN A 143 32.68 -7.09 -3.22
N VAL A 144 33.65 -7.76 -3.82
CA VAL A 144 34.73 -7.12 -4.58
C VAL A 144 34.17 -6.61 -5.90
N LEU A 145 34.42 -5.34 -6.22
CA LEU A 145 33.90 -4.67 -7.43
C LEU A 145 34.90 -4.71 -8.59
N VAL A 146 36.16 -5.01 -8.29
CA VAL A 146 37.23 -5.05 -9.28
C VAL A 146 38.37 -5.94 -8.80
N ASP A 147 38.92 -6.74 -9.72
CA ASP A 147 40.12 -7.53 -9.51
C ASP A 147 41.24 -6.68 -8.89
N HIS A 148 41.74 -7.10 -7.73
CA HIS A 148 42.86 -6.41 -7.08
C HIS A 148 43.67 -7.34 -6.18
N THR A 149 44.88 -6.91 -5.84
CA THR A 149 45.66 -7.51 -4.75
C THR A 149 45.56 -6.61 -3.53
N SER A 150 45.14 -7.16 -2.40
CA SER A 150 44.94 -6.40 -1.16
C SER A 150 46.26 -5.83 -0.63
N GLY A 151 46.23 -4.55 -0.25
CA GLY A 151 47.36 -3.88 0.40
C GLY A 151 47.38 -4.08 1.91
N SER A 152 48.27 -3.35 2.59
CA SER A 152 48.39 -3.38 4.07
C SER A 152 47.22 -2.74 4.83
N SER A 153 46.22 -2.23 4.11
CA SER A 153 45.04 -1.59 4.67
C SER A 153 43.81 -1.90 3.83
N TRP A 154 42.67 -2.02 4.49
CA TRP A 154 41.37 -2.12 3.85
C TRP A 154 41.08 -0.92 2.95
N ASN A 155 40.64 -1.17 1.71
CA ASN A 155 40.26 -0.15 0.76
C ASN A 155 38.77 -0.28 0.42
N ALA A 156 37.94 0.61 0.97
CA ALA A 156 36.50 0.60 0.72
C ALA A 156 36.11 0.98 -0.72
N ALA A 157 37.03 1.53 -1.53
CA ALA A 157 36.71 1.96 -2.89
C ALA A 157 36.72 0.82 -3.94
N VAL A 158 37.08 -0.41 -3.54
CA VAL A 158 37.12 -1.59 -4.42
C VAL A 158 36.14 -2.68 -3.97
N VAL A 159 35.26 -2.34 -3.02
CA VAL A 159 34.31 -3.26 -2.40
C VAL A 159 32.96 -2.58 -2.15
N GLY A 160 31.87 -3.29 -2.40
CA GLY A 160 30.50 -2.85 -2.10
C GLY A 160 29.91 -3.58 -0.89
N LEU A 161 29.21 -2.86 -0.01
CA LEU A 161 28.63 -3.45 1.21
C LEU A 161 27.42 -4.33 0.88
N LEU A 162 27.47 -5.58 1.33
CA LEU A 162 26.32 -6.50 1.28
C LEU A 162 25.48 -6.38 2.55
N VAL A 163 24.19 -6.14 2.37
CA VAL A 163 23.22 -6.04 3.46
C VAL A 163 22.17 -7.12 3.28
N SER A 164 21.92 -7.90 4.33
CA SER A 164 20.90 -8.95 4.33
C SER A 164 19.57 -8.44 3.78
N PHE A 165 19.06 -9.15 2.78
CA PHE A 165 17.84 -8.80 2.11
C PHE A 165 16.63 -9.12 3.00
N VAL A 166 16.04 -8.08 3.56
CA VAL A 166 14.76 -8.17 4.26
C VAL A 166 13.64 -8.03 3.24
N ARG A 167 12.90 -9.13 3.04
CA ARG A 167 11.71 -9.14 2.20
C ARG A 167 10.60 -8.36 2.89
N SER A 168 10.43 -7.13 2.46
CA SER A 168 9.43 -6.21 2.98
C SER A 168 8.61 -5.61 1.86
N ILE A 169 7.36 -5.27 2.16
CA ILE A 169 6.46 -4.53 1.27
C ILE A 169 6.20 -3.18 1.92
N ASP A 170 6.47 -2.11 1.18
CA ASP A 170 6.17 -0.76 1.64
C ASP A 170 4.66 -0.51 1.59
N TRP A 171 4.17 0.30 2.53
CA TRP A 171 2.76 0.66 2.61
C TRP A 171 2.29 1.39 1.34
N GLU A 172 3.20 2.08 0.67
CA GLU A 172 2.97 2.76 -0.61
C GLU A 172 4.08 2.38 -1.59
N GLN A 173 3.68 1.92 -2.77
CA GLN A 173 4.59 1.57 -3.85
C GLN A 173 4.09 2.22 -5.13
N THR A 174 4.99 2.78 -5.93
CA THR A 174 4.65 3.44 -7.19
C THR A 174 3.88 2.49 -8.11
N GLY A 175 2.74 2.96 -8.63
CA GLY A 175 1.88 2.18 -9.52
C GLY A 175 1.01 1.13 -8.84
N MET A 176 1.02 1.03 -7.50
CA MET A 176 0.23 0.08 -6.73
C MET A 176 -0.73 0.79 -5.76
N THR A 177 -1.79 0.10 -5.34
CA THR A 177 -2.76 0.68 -4.39
C THR A 177 -2.14 0.86 -2.99
N ALA A 178 -2.28 2.02 -2.35
CA ALA A 178 -1.77 2.23 -1.00
C ALA A 178 -2.44 1.29 0.03
N ILE A 179 -1.64 0.67 0.89
CA ILE A 179 -2.07 -0.28 1.92
C ILE A 179 -2.36 0.47 3.23
N ASP A 180 -3.51 0.17 3.84
CA ASP A 180 -3.85 0.59 5.21
C ASP A 180 -3.58 -0.51 6.22
N ALA A 181 -4.12 -1.70 5.96
CA ALA A 181 -4.02 -2.85 6.85
C ALA A 181 -4.00 -4.15 6.03
N VAL A 182 -3.15 -5.09 6.42
CA VAL A 182 -3.03 -6.40 5.77
C VAL A 182 -3.97 -7.39 6.45
N GLU A 183 -4.79 -8.09 5.66
CA GLU A 183 -5.63 -9.19 6.15
C GLU A 183 -4.88 -10.52 6.10
N LYS A 184 -4.24 -10.78 4.96
CA LYS A 184 -3.56 -12.05 4.68
C LYS A 184 -2.60 -11.91 3.51
N ILE A 185 -1.48 -12.65 3.57
CA ILE A 185 -0.54 -12.82 2.47
C ILE A 185 -0.57 -14.28 2.01
N THR A 186 -0.54 -14.53 0.69
CA THR A 186 -0.57 -15.87 0.09
C THR A 186 0.47 -16.05 -1.01
N PRO A 187 0.89 -17.29 -1.29
CA PRO A 187 1.85 -17.58 -2.36
C PRO A 187 1.25 -17.43 -3.77
N ALA A 188 -0.08 -17.51 -3.91
CA ALA A 188 -0.80 -17.42 -5.17
C ALA A 188 -2.10 -16.63 -4.98
N ASP A 189 -2.74 -16.24 -6.09
CA ASP A 189 -3.98 -15.45 -6.07
C ASP A 189 -5.09 -16.18 -5.28
N PRO A 190 -5.51 -15.65 -4.12
CA PRO A 190 -6.51 -16.29 -3.25
C PRO A 190 -7.92 -16.28 -3.85
N ARG A 191 -8.17 -15.52 -4.92
CA ARG A 191 -9.45 -15.50 -5.63
C ARG A 191 -9.63 -16.77 -6.48
N ILE A 192 -8.52 -17.32 -6.96
CA ILE A 192 -8.48 -18.55 -7.76
C ILE A 192 -8.21 -19.75 -6.84
N PHE A 193 -7.23 -19.61 -5.93
CA PHE A 193 -6.77 -20.66 -5.04
C PHE A 193 -7.16 -20.36 -3.59
N SER A 194 -8.42 -20.64 -3.26
CA SER A 194 -9.00 -20.27 -1.95
C SER A 194 -8.47 -21.06 -0.74
N ASP A 195 -7.81 -22.19 -0.96
CA ASP A 195 -7.31 -23.11 0.08
C ASP A 195 -5.82 -22.93 0.42
N GLN A 196 -5.17 -21.91 -0.14
CA GLN A 196 -3.76 -21.61 0.08
C GLN A 196 -3.47 -21.25 1.55
N GLN A 197 -2.36 -21.79 2.05
CA GLN A 197 -1.84 -21.43 3.36
C GLN A 197 -1.39 -19.96 3.36
N SER A 198 -1.68 -19.25 4.44
CA SER A 198 -1.18 -17.89 4.63
C SER A 198 0.32 -17.92 4.86
N ILE A 199 1.03 -16.94 4.31
CA ILE A 199 2.43 -16.66 4.64
C ILE A 199 2.43 -15.77 5.88
N ASP A 200 3.32 -16.09 6.82
CA ASP A 200 3.47 -15.30 8.04
C ASP A 200 4.17 -13.96 7.73
N PHE A 201 3.76 -12.91 8.43
CA PHE A 201 4.32 -11.57 8.30
C PHE A 201 4.31 -10.82 9.63
N ALA A 202 5.13 -9.80 9.73
CA ALA A 202 5.15 -8.85 10.83
C ALA A 202 5.01 -7.41 10.31
N LEU A 203 4.40 -6.56 11.12
CA LEU A 203 4.20 -5.15 10.84
C LEU A 203 5.25 -4.33 11.59
N PHE A 204 6.05 -3.58 10.83
CA PHE A 204 7.00 -2.57 11.30
C PHE A 204 6.71 -1.26 10.53
N ASP A 205 7.75 -0.48 10.25
CA ASP A 205 7.67 0.65 9.30
C ASP A 205 7.27 0.18 7.89
N ASN A 206 7.45 -1.11 7.59
CA ASN A 206 6.97 -1.82 6.41
C ASN A 206 6.41 -3.20 6.81
N ILE A 207 5.89 -3.95 5.83
CA ILE A 207 5.33 -5.28 6.04
C ILE A 207 6.41 -6.32 5.74
N VAL A 208 7.03 -6.89 6.78
CA VAL A 208 8.08 -7.91 6.63
C VAL A 208 7.44 -9.29 6.43
N VAL A 209 7.83 -10.00 5.37
CA VAL A 209 7.22 -11.26 4.95
C VAL A 209 8.22 -12.40 5.04
N TRP A 210 7.88 -13.48 5.76
CA TRP A 210 8.75 -14.64 5.93
C TRP A 210 8.51 -15.68 4.84
N THR A 211 9.11 -15.45 3.67
CA THR A 211 9.02 -16.34 2.51
C THR A 211 10.28 -16.27 1.66
N ASP A 212 10.49 -17.26 0.80
CA ASP A 212 11.54 -17.24 -0.23
C ASP A 212 11.00 -16.99 -1.64
N LEU A 213 9.69 -16.75 -1.75
CA LEU A 213 9.07 -16.39 -3.03
C LEU A 213 9.61 -15.06 -3.57
N LYS A 214 9.43 -14.87 -4.88
CA LYS A 214 9.82 -13.64 -5.59
C LYS A 214 8.75 -12.57 -5.50
N SER A 215 7.49 -12.96 -5.51
CA SER A 215 6.34 -12.10 -5.29
C SER A 215 5.37 -12.79 -4.34
N VAL A 216 4.45 -12.02 -3.77
CA VAL A 216 3.36 -12.54 -2.94
C VAL A 216 2.05 -11.86 -3.28
N TRP A 217 0.95 -12.57 -3.05
CA TRP A 217 -0.38 -12.00 -3.16
C TRP A 217 -0.81 -11.46 -1.80
N VAL A 218 -1.15 -10.17 -1.75
CA VAL A 218 -1.57 -9.50 -0.52
C VAL A 218 -3.06 -9.20 -0.61
N LYS A 219 -3.82 -9.69 0.36
CA LYS A 219 -5.18 -9.23 0.63
C LYS A 219 -5.12 -8.18 1.73
N PHE A 220 -5.56 -6.98 1.42
CA PHE A 220 -5.45 -5.83 2.31
C PHE A 220 -6.62 -4.88 2.14
N ARG A 221 -6.80 -4.01 3.13
CA ARG A 221 -7.66 -2.85 3.05
C ARG A 221 -6.87 -1.68 2.49
N SER A 222 -7.40 -1.00 1.48
CA SER A 222 -6.77 0.21 0.93
C SER A 222 -6.88 1.37 1.92
N ARG A 223 -5.99 2.36 1.80
CA ARG A 223 -6.12 3.60 2.59
C ARG A 223 -7.50 4.22 2.41
N PRO A 224 -8.13 4.70 3.50
CA PRO A 224 -9.35 5.47 3.39
C PRO A 224 -9.11 6.64 2.47
N GLY A 225 -10.09 6.93 1.60
CA GLY A 225 -10.10 8.21 0.92
C GLY A 225 -10.15 9.29 2.00
N THR A 226 -9.19 10.22 2.00
CA THR A 226 -9.36 11.41 2.80
C THR A 226 -10.48 12.22 2.15
N TRP A 227 -11.50 12.61 2.92
CA TRP A 227 -12.50 13.58 2.48
C TRP A 227 -12.13 14.92 3.09
N SER A 228 -10.93 15.39 2.76
CA SER A 228 -10.32 16.54 3.41
C SER A 228 -9.71 17.47 2.39
N GLY A 229 -9.76 18.77 2.65
CA GLY A 229 -9.22 19.77 1.73
C GLY A 229 -9.97 21.07 1.85
N SER A 230 -9.70 21.99 0.93
CA SER A 230 -10.39 23.27 0.85
C SER A 230 -11.51 23.22 -0.20
N VAL A 231 -12.43 24.18 -0.12
CA VAL A 231 -13.38 24.42 -1.21
C VAL A 231 -12.58 24.84 -2.45
N PHE A 232 -12.94 24.28 -3.61
CA PHE A 232 -12.29 24.63 -4.88
C PHE A 232 -12.33 26.15 -5.11
N VAL A 233 -11.16 26.72 -5.35
CA VAL A 233 -10.96 28.11 -5.78
C VAL A 233 -10.50 28.13 -7.23
N ALA A 234 -11.23 28.86 -8.08
CA ALA A 234 -10.90 29.02 -9.49
C ALA A 234 -9.57 29.76 -9.69
N ASN A 235 -8.80 29.34 -10.70
CA ASN A 235 -7.45 29.85 -11.02
C ASN A 235 -6.36 29.56 -9.98
N THR A 236 -6.63 28.73 -8.98
CA THR A 236 -5.60 28.15 -8.13
C THR A 236 -5.01 26.91 -8.82
N THR A 237 -3.69 26.77 -8.81
CA THR A 237 -3.02 25.56 -9.28
C THR A 237 -2.98 24.54 -8.16
N TYR A 238 -3.50 23.35 -8.42
CA TYR A 238 -3.47 22.19 -7.52
C TYR A 238 -2.42 21.20 -8.03
N ALA A 239 -1.63 20.63 -7.14
CA ALA A 239 -0.69 19.57 -7.46
C ALA A 239 -1.41 18.21 -7.58
N ALA A 240 -0.79 17.24 -8.26
CA ALA A 240 -1.31 15.88 -8.28
C ALA A 240 -1.46 15.35 -6.84
N GLY A 241 -2.62 14.78 -6.52
CA GLY A 241 -2.96 14.30 -5.18
C GLY A 241 -3.68 15.33 -4.29
N ASP A 242 -3.71 16.61 -4.65
CA ASP A 242 -4.47 17.62 -3.91
C ASP A 242 -5.98 17.33 -3.96
N GLN A 243 -6.68 17.62 -2.87
CA GLN A 243 -8.11 17.37 -2.74
C GLN A 243 -8.91 18.65 -2.54
N VAL A 244 -10.06 18.73 -3.22
CA VAL A 244 -10.96 19.88 -3.13
C VAL A 244 -12.42 19.46 -3.00
N TYR A 245 -13.19 20.29 -2.29
CA TYR A 245 -14.63 20.18 -2.23
C TYR A 245 -15.27 21.04 -3.32
N TYR A 246 -16.06 20.42 -4.20
CA TYR A 246 -16.73 21.10 -5.31
C TYR A 246 -18.11 20.50 -5.56
N SER A 247 -19.12 21.37 -5.67
CA SER A 247 -20.49 20.98 -6.01
C SER A 247 -21.09 19.83 -5.18
N GLY A 248 -20.70 19.70 -3.90
CA GLY A 248 -21.23 18.69 -2.99
C GLY A 248 -20.41 17.40 -2.89
N ASP A 249 -19.39 17.23 -3.72
CA ASP A 249 -18.53 16.05 -3.73
C ASP A 249 -17.06 16.43 -3.51
N TRP A 250 -16.27 15.43 -3.12
CA TRP A 250 -14.82 15.53 -3.00
C TRP A 250 -14.13 15.03 -4.26
N TYR A 251 -13.07 15.72 -4.67
CA TYR A 251 -12.28 15.38 -5.85
C TYR A 251 -10.79 15.38 -5.50
N VAL A 252 -10.03 14.51 -6.15
CA VAL A 252 -8.57 14.49 -6.11
C VAL A 252 -8.01 14.84 -7.48
N ALA A 253 -6.98 15.69 -7.53
CA ALA A 253 -6.28 16.04 -8.76
C ALA A 253 -5.40 14.87 -9.22
N LEU A 254 -5.51 14.49 -10.48
CA LEU A 254 -4.74 13.40 -11.10
C LEU A 254 -3.35 13.88 -11.55
N ASP A 255 -3.26 15.15 -11.90
CA ASP A 255 -2.06 15.84 -12.36
C ASP A 255 -2.09 17.31 -11.87
N SER A 256 -1.00 18.04 -12.10
CA SER A 256 -0.97 19.47 -11.74
C SER A 256 -1.93 20.26 -12.64
N THR A 257 -2.98 20.84 -12.07
CA THR A 257 -4.08 21.43 -12.85
C THR A 257 -4.65 22.73 -12.27
N THR A 258 -5.25 23.55 -13.13
CA THR A 258 -6.13 24.69 -12.76
C THR A 258 -7.56 24.48 -13.25
N ALA A 259 -7.84 23.34 -13.89
CA ALA A 259 -9.14 22.99 -14.43
C ALA A 259 -10.17 22.84 -13.31
N THR A 260 -11.45 22.99 -13.66
CA THR A 260 -12.55 22.77 -12.73
C THR A 260 -12.75 21.27 -12.46
N PRO A 261 -13.20 20.86 -11.25
CA PRO A 261 -13.34 19.44 -10.89
C PRO A 261 -14.39 18.62 -11.67
N ASP A 262 -15.11 19.24 -12.60
CA ASP A 262 -15.97 18.55 -13.56
C ASP A 262 -15.21 17.97 -14.77
N ASP A 263 -13.93 18.32 -14.95
CA ASP A 263 -13.05 17.73 -15.94
C ASP A 263 -12.41 16.42 -15.44
N ALA A 264 -12.98 15.30 -15.88
CA ALA A 264 -12.52 13.95 -15.55
C ALA A 264 -11.12 13.61 -16.08
N THR A 265 -10.52 14.46 -16.93
CA THR A 265 -9.14 14.32 -17.38
C THR A 265 -8.15 14.66 -16.26
N HIS A 266 -8.52 15.62 -15.42
CA HIS A 266 -7.65 16.19 -14.39
C HIS A 266 -8.11 15.86 -12.97
N TRP A 267 -9.36 15.45 -12.80
CA TRP A 267 -9.96 15.22 -11.49
C TRP A 267 -10.65 13.87 -11.43
N GLU A 268 -10.40 13.15 -10.34
CA GLU A 268 -11.18 11.97 -9.98
C GLU A 268 -12.07 12.29 -8.77
N ARG A 269 -13.37 12.02 -8.89
CA ARG A 269 -14.29 12.15 -7.76
C ARG A 269 -14.02 11.04 -6.75
N ILE A 270 -13.82 11.41 -5.47
CA ILE A 270 -13.63 10.49 -4.35
C ILE A 270 -14.98 9.92 -3.92
N PRO A 271 -15.27 8.63 -4.21
CA PRO A 271 -16.56 8.04 -3.89
C PRO A 271 -16.57 7.47 -2.47
N VAL A 272 -17.78 7.29 -1.92
CA VAL A 272 -17.97 6.56 -0.66
C VAL A 272 -18.41 5.12 -0.96
N PRO A 273 -17.85 4.11 -0.25
CA PRO A 273 -18.32 2.73 -0.35
C PRO A 273 -19.81 2.61 -0.04
N TYR A 274 -20.55 1.87 -0.87
CA TYR A 274 -22.00 1.74 -0.75
C TYR A 274 -22.46 1.19 0.61
N ILE A 275 -21.65 0.33 1.22
CA ILE A 275 -21.89 -0.23 2.56
C ILE A 275 -22.07 0.84 3.65
N PHE A 276 -21.47 2.02 3.49
CA PHE A 276 -21.54 3.11 4.46
C PHE A 276 -22.71 4.04 4.24
N ARG A 277 -23.48 3.86 3.15
CA ARG A 277 -24.57 4.76 2.76
C ARG A 277 -25.55 5.04 3.89
N ASP A 278 -25.95 4.00 4.62
CA ASP A 278 -26.99 4.13 5.63
C ASP A 278 -26.43 4.41 7.03
N CYS A 279 -25.27 3.84 7.39
CA CYS A 279 -24.72 3.98 8.74
C CYS A 279 -23.98 5.30 8.95
N ALA A 280 -23.24 5.81 7.95
CA ALA A 280 -22.44 7.02 8.11
C ALA A 280 -23.29 8.28 8.38
N PRO A 281 -24.38 8.56 7.63
CA PRO A 281 -25.26 9.69 7.93
C PRO A 281 -25.91 9.61 9.30
N MET A 282 -26.29 8.40 9.72
CA MET A 282 -26.92 8.16 11.02
C MET A 282 -25.95 8.42 12.18
N ALA A 283 -24.70 8.01 12.04
CA ALA A 283 -23.66 8.24 13.04
C ALA A 283 -23.23 9.72 13.10
N ALA A 284 -23.08 10.37 11.94
CA ALA A 284 -22.81 11.81 11.89
C ALA A 284 -23.92 12.63 12.55
N TYR A 285 -25.19 12.23 12.36
CA TYR A 285 -26.31 12.84 13.07
C TYR A 285 -26.31 12.57 14.58
N ALA A 286 -25.84 11.40 15.02
CA ALA A 286 -25.66 11.12 16.45
C ALA A 286 -24.61 12.04 17.09
N ASP A 287 -23.53 12.34 16.38
CA ASP A 287 -22.50 13.29 16.84
C ASP A 287 -23.05 14.73 16.89
N TRP A 288 -23.81 15.12 15.86
CA TRP A 288 -24.54 16.39 15.87
C TRP A 288 -25.45 16.53 17.10
N LEU A 289 -26.28 15.53 17.39
CA LEU A 289 -27.14 15.52 18.58
C LEU A 289 -26.33 15.58 19.87
N THR A 290 -25.14 14.99 19.90
CA THR A 290 -24.24 15.06 21.06
C THR A 290 -23.70 16.47 21.27
N ALA A 291 -23.31 17.16 20.19
CA ALA A 291 -22.86 18.55 20.23
C ALA A 291 -23.98 19.50 20.71
N GLU A 292 -25.22 19.21 20.34
CA GLU A 292 -26.43 19.93 20.79
C GLU A 292 -26.91 19.54 22.21
N GLY A 293 -26.19 18.65 22.91
CA GLY A 293 -26.55 18.21 24.27
C GLY A 293 -27.73 17.22 24.35
N GLN A 294 -28.21 16.70 23.22
CA GLN A 294 -29.32 15.75 23.13
C GLN A 294 -28.85 14.29 23.28
N HIS A 295 -28.13 14.00 24.37
CA HIS A 295 -27.41 12.73 24.56
C HIS A 295 -28.28 11.47 24.49
N GLU A 296 -29.53 11.50 24.99
CA GLU A 296 -30.42 10.33 24.93
C GLU A 296 -30.81 9.97 23.48
N LYS A 297 -31.09 10.98 22.65
CA LYS A 297 -31.39 10.79 21.23
C LYS A 297 -30.13 10.37 20.47
N ALA A 298 -29.00 10.99 20.78
CA ALA A 298 -27.71 10.63 20.19
C ALA A 298 -27.40 9.14 20.43
N ALA A 299 -27.57 8.65 21.67
CA ALA A 299 -27.33 7.24 22.00
C ALA A 299 -28.26 6.28 21.24
N ALA A 300 -29.55 6.63 21.11
CA ALA A 300 -30.49 5.84 20.32
C ALA A 300 -30.07 5.79 18.84
N MET A 301 -29.62 6.91 18.29
CA MET A 301 -29.26 7.02 16.89
C MET A 301 -27.93 6.31 16.57
N GLN A 302 -26.95 6.41 17.46
CA GLN A 302 -25.71 5.65 17.38
C GLN A 302 -25.98 4.14 17.36
N LYS A 303 -26.91 3.66 18.20
CA LYS A 303 -27.30 2.25 18.23
C LYS A 303 -27.91 1.80 16.89
N MET A 304 -28.71 2.63 16.24
CA MET A 304 -29.28 2.33 14.93
C MET A 304 -28.19 2.29 13.84
N ALA A 305 -27.24 3.23 13.87
CA ALA A 305 -26.11 3.24 12.95
C ALA A 305 -25.26 1.95 13.06
N MET A 306 -24.87 1.57 14.28
CA MET A 306 -24.11 0.34 14.53
C MET A 306 -24.91 -0.90 14.11
N SER A 307 -26.21 -0.94 14.39
CA SER A 307 -27.06 -2.07 13.98
C SER A 307 -27.18 -2.21 12.46
N SER A 308 -27.08 -1.11 11.71
CA SER A 308 -27.01 -1.15 10.25
C SER A 308 -25.67 -1.69 9.76
N LEU A 309 -24.57 -1.25 10.37
CA LEU A 309 -23.23 -1.72 10.05
C LEU A 309 -23.07 -3.22 10.29
N GLU A 310 -23.51 -3.70 11.46
CA GLU A 310 -23.45 -5.11 11.84
C GLU A 310 -24.32 -6.02 10.93
N ARG A 311 -25.42 -5.48 10.41
CA ARG A 311 -26.26 -6.20 9.44
C ARG A 311 -25.49 -6.44 8.13
N GLU A 312 -24.77 -5.44 7.64
CA GLU A 312 -23.94 -5.58 6.45
C GLU A 312 -22.76 -6.53 6.70
N LYS A 313 -22.09 -6.46 7.86
CA LYS A 313 -21.06 -7.44 8.26
C LYS A 313 -21.61 -8.86 8.24
N THR A 314 -22.75 -9.07 8.89
CA THR A 314 -23.40 -10.39 8.99
C THR A 314 -23.74 -10.94 7.62
N LYS A 315 -24.30 -10.10 6.74
CA LYS A 315 -24.60 -10.49 5.35
C LYS A 315 -23.35 -10.93 4.61
N ILE A 316 -22.26 -10.18 4.69
CA ILE A 316 -20.99 -10.52 4.05
C ILE A 316 -20.45 -11.85 4.59
N LEU A 317 -20.43 -12.03 5.92
CA LEU A 317 -19.94 -13.27 6.54
C LEU A 317 -20.79 -14.49 6.16
N LEU A 318 -22.12 -14.34 6.13
CA LEU A 318 -23.03 -15.40 5.72
C LEU A 318 -22.85 -15.77 4.25
N ASP A 319 -22.82 -14.78 3.35
CA ASP A 319 -22.64 -15.00 1.91
C ASP A 319 -21.28 -15.66 1.62
N GLN A 320 -20.21 -15.22 2.31
CA GLN A 320 -18.90 -15.85 2.21
C GLN A 320 -18.87 -17.28 2.78
N SER A 321 -19.59 -17.55 3.87
CA SER A 321 -19.66 -18.89 4.46
C SER A 321 -20.36 -19.92 3.56
N GLN A 322 -21.36 -19.50 2.78
CA GLN A 322 -22.09 -20.40 1.87
C GLN A 322 -21.20 -20.96 0.74
N SER A 323 -20.14 -20.23 0.34
CA SER A 323 -19.18 -20.70 -0.68
C SER A 323 -18.30 -21.87 -0.22
N LYS A 324 -18.22 -22.17 1.09
CA LYS A 324 -17.37 -23.24 1.64
C LYS A 324 -18.05 -24.61 1.70
N HIS A 325 -19.25 -24.78 1.12
CA HIS A 325 -19.87 -26.10 1.05
C HIS A 325 -19.11 -27.00 0.06
N LYS A 326 -18.14 -27.77 0.59
CA LYS A 326 -17.44 -28.81 -0.15
C LYS A 326 -18.46 -29.75 -0.81
N PRO A 327 -18.29 -30.14 -2.09
CA PRO A 327 -19.12 -31.18 -2.66
C PRO A 327 -18.95 -32.44 -1.81
N VAL A 328 -20.07 -32.95 -1.27
CA VAL A 328 -20.10 -34.25 -0.63
C VAL A 328 -19.71 -35.25 -1.70
N ARG A 329 -18.48 -35.76 -1.62
CA ARG A 329 -18.01 -36.86 -2.46
C ARG A 329 -18.89 -38.07 -2.14
N SER A 330 -19.93 -38.29 -2.93
CA SER A 330 -20.71 -39.52 -2.84
C SER A 330 -19.80 -40.65 -3.30
N TYR A 331 -19.30 -41.44 -2.36
CA TYR A 331 -18.70 -42.73 -2.68
C TYR A 331 -19.79 -43.58 -3.35
N ARG A 332 -19.58 -43.93 -4.62
CA ARG A 332 -20.28 -45.00 -5.31
C ARG A 332 -19.30 -46.09 -5.66
#